data_AF-A0A4V6E8B2-F1
#
_entry.id   AF-A0A4V6E8B2-F1
#
_cell.length_a   1.000
_cell.length_b   1.000
_cell.length_c   1.000
_cell.angle_alpha   90.00
_cell.angle_beta   90.00
_cell.angle_gamma   90.00
#
_symmetry.space_group_name_H-M   'P 1'
#
loop_
_entity.id
_entity.type
_entity.pdbx_description
1 polymer ?
#
loop_
_entity_poly.entity_id
_entity_poly.type
_entity_poly.pdbx_seq_one_letter_code
_entity_poly.pdbx_strand_id
1 'polypeptide(L)'
;MVTGVAFSDAAHLGVGLALAAVAVLAVYAVDRPDGGWTRALRTRFLYGVPWGTLVSIAVVVGVYLFVQDGISNPYRPVAIPFRSWSYFYAEGLFWAGLAHSGLGHLTGNLFSALVAGSIAEYAYGHAPGGRDRRRAASIADNLLDASARDGPLVSNPYVRAFVVVPGAILGFAVLSSLFALGPVIGFSTAVFALWG
;
A
#
# COMPACT_ATOMS: atom_id res chain seq x y z
N MET A 1 -14.13 -20.39 -28.92
CA MET A 1 -14.28 -19.02 -28.36
C MET A 1 -13.49 -18.84 -27.06
N VAL A 2 -13.55 -19.78 -26.11
CA VAL A 2 -12.81 -19.71 -24.82
C VAL A 2 -11.28 -19.65 -24.97
N THR A 3 -10.71 -20.36 -25.94
CA THR A 3 -9.26 -20.35 -26.19
C THR A 3 -8.73 -19.01 -26.70
N GLY A 4 -9.48 -18.33 -27.58
CA GLY A 4 -9.06 -17.04 -28.16
C GLY A 4 -8.98 -15.90 -27.13
N VAL A 5 -9.87 -15.89 -26.13
CA VAL A 5 -9.86 -14.89 -25.04
C VAL A 5 -8.66 -15.11 -24.12
N ALA A 6 -8.39 -16.36 -23.73
CA ALA A 6 -7.23 -16.68 -22.89
C ALA A 6 -5.88 -16.33 -23.56
N PHE A 7 -5.76 -16.49 -24.88
CA PHE A 7 -4.57 -16.07 -25.63
C PHE A 7 -4.43 -14.54 -25.68
N SER A 8 -5.53 -13.80 -25.86
CA SER A 8 -5.52 -12.33 -25.84
C SER A 8 -5.08 -11.81 -24.47
N ASP A 9 -5.65 -12.36 -23.40
CA ASP A 9 -5.34 -11.95 -22.02
C ASP A 9 -3.89 -12.27 -21.65
N ALA A 10 -3.38 -13.44 -22.03
CA ALA A 10 -1.99 -13.81 -21.84
C ALA A 10 -1.03 -12.92 -22.66
N ALA A 11 -1.42 -12.54 -23.88
CA ALA A 11 -0.63 -11.61 -24.70
C ALA A 11 -0.60 -10.20 -24.09
N HIS A 12 -1.73 -9.68 -23.59
CA HIS A 12 -1.77 -8.39 -22.91
C HIS A 12 -0.94 -8.38 -21.62
N LEU A 13 -1.00 -9.46 -20.84
CA LEU A 13 -0.16 -9.67 -19.66
C LEU A 13 1.34 -9.72 -20.03
N GLY A 14 1.67 -10.47 -21.07
CA GLY A 14 3.04 -10.57 -21.58
C GLY A 14 3.60 -9.22 -22.04
N VAL A 15 2.81 -8.46 -22.80
CA VAL A 15 3.18 -7.10 -23.24
C VAL A 15 3.34 -6.16 -22.04
N GLY A 16 2.41 -6.19 -21.08
CA GLY A 16 2.49 -5.37 -19.87
C GLY A 16 3.75 -5.65 -19.05
N LEU A 17 4.07 -6.93 -18.83
CA LEU A 17 5.29 -7.35 -18.13
C LEU A 17 6.55 -6.95 -18.89
N ALA A 18 6.56 -7.10 -20.21
CA ALA A 18 7.68 -6.67 -21.05
C ALA A 18 7.92 -5.16 -20.96
N LEU A 19 6.85 -4.35 -21.05
CA LEU A 19 6.94 -2.89 -20.93
C LEU A 19 7.43 -2.47 -19.54
N ALA A 20 6.91 -3.10 -18.48
CA ALA A 20 7.38 -2.85 -17.11
C ALA A 20 8.86 -3.21 -16.94
N ALA A 21 9.29 -4.36 -17.48
CA ALA A 21 10.69 -4.77 -17.44
C ALA A 21 11.59 -3.80 -18.21
N VAL A 22 11.18 -3.36 -19.40
CA VAL A 22 11.90 -2.34 -20.19
C VAL A 22 11.99 -1.02 -19.42
N ALA A 23 10.92 -0.57 -18.78
CA ALA A 23 10.95 0.64 -17.96
C ALA A 23 11.93 0.51 -16.78
N VAL A 24 11.91 -0.61 -16.06
CA VAL A 24 12.84 -0.89 -14.96
C VAL A 24 14.29 -0.95 -15.47
N LEU A 25 14.54 -1.64 -16.57
CA LEU A 25 15.86 -1.73 -17.19
C LEU A 25 16.37 -0.38 -17.68
N ALA A 26 15.50 0.44 -18.27
CA ALA A 26 15.84 1.80 -18.70
C ALA A 26 16.24 2.67 -17.49
N VAL A 27 15.46 2.64 -16.41
CA VAL A 27 15.79 3.35 -15.16
C VAL A 27 17.12 2.84 -14.59
N TYR A 28 17.31 1.52 -14.55
CA TYR A 28 18.55 0.91 -14.06
C TYR A 28 19.77 1.28 -14.90
N ALA A 29 19.62 1.28 -16.23
CA ALA A 29 20.70 1.60 -17.16
C ALA A 29 21.09 3.08 -17.11
N VAL A 30 20.11 3.98 -16.92
CA VAL A 30 20.33 5.43 -16.87
C VAL A 30 20.94 5.86 -15.54
N ASP A 31 20.40 5.40 -14.42
CA ASP A 31 20.80 5.93 -13.10
C ASP A 31 21.90 5.08 -12.44
N ARG A 32 21.98 3.77 -12.71
CA ARG A 32 22.84 2.79 -12.00
C ARG A 32 22.56 2.75 -10.48
N PRO A 33 22.89 1.64 -9.77
CA PRO A 33 22.55 1.51 -8.34
C PRO A 33 23.17 2.58 -7.42
N ASP A 34 24.23 3.26 -7.88
CA ASP A 34 24.90 4.35 -7.16
C ASP A 34 24.54 5.75 -7.68
N GLY A 35 23.61 5.85 -8.63
CA GLY A 35 23.11 7.10 -9.20
C GLY A 35 22.45 8.04 -8.20
N GLY A 36 22.30 9.30 -8.60
CA GLY A 36 21.72 10.34 -7.74
C GLY A 36 20.29 10.03 -7.33
N TRP A 37 19.48 9.47 -8.23
CA TRP A 37 18.06 9.19 -7.95
C TRP A 37 17.91 7.95 -7.05
N THR A 38 18.63 6.87 -7.35
CA THR A 38 18.62 5.63 -6.58
C THR A 38 19.15 5.87 -5.16
N ARG A 39 20.18 6.72 -5.03
CA ARG A 39 20.69 7.15 -3.72
C ARG A 39 19.65 7.97 -2.96
N ALA A 40 18.95 8.89 -3.62
CA ALA A 40 17.87 9.66 -2.99
C ALA A 40 16.73 8.73 -2.51
N LEU A 41 16.28 7.78 -3.34
CA LEU A 41 15.28 6.79 -2.96
C LEU A 41 15.73 5.92 -1.79
N ARG A 42 16.97 5.42 -1.80
CA ARG A 42 17.54 4.59 -0.71
C ARG A 42 17.74 5.36 0.60
N THR A 43 17.78 6.69 0.56
CA THR A 43 17.83 7.49 1.81
C THR A 43 16.48 7.54 2.53
N ARG A 44 15.38 7.32 1.80
CA ARG A 44 14.02 7.33 2.35
C ARG A 44 13.46 5.92 2.46
N PHE A 45 13.60 5.08 1.46
CA PHE A 45 13.09 3.72 1.44
C PHE A 45 14.14 2.68 1.82
N LEU A 46 13.68 1.62 2.48
CA LEU A 46 14.46 0.40 2.68
C LEU A 46 14.69 -0.25 1.30
N TYR A 47 15.96 -0.33 0.87
CA TYR A 47 16.38 -0.79 -0.47
C TYR A 47 15.83 0.02 -1.66
N GLY A 48 15.28 1.22 -1.44
CA GLY A 48 14.68 2.00 -2.53
C GLY A 48 13.24 1.60 -2.89
N VAL A 49 12.60 0.73 -2.09
CA VAL A 49 11.29 0.15 -2.38
C VAL A 49 10.25 0.58 -1.33
N PRO A 50 9.01 0.95 -1.73
CA PRO A 50 7.91 1.28 -0.83
C PRO A 50 7.26 0.00 -0.28
N TRP A 51 8.00 -0.74 0.56
CA TRP A 51 7.55 -2.01 1.13
C TRP A 51 6.24 -1.90 1.88
N GLY A 52 5.96 -0.77 2.55
CA GLY A 52 4.73 -0.59 3.31
C GLY A 52 3.49 -0.63 2.40
N THR A 53 3.58 0.10 1.30
CA THR A 53 2.57 0.13 0.25
C THR A 53 2.42 -1.25 -0.40
N LEU A 54 3.52 -1.91 -0.75
CA LEU A 54 3.48 -3.23 -1.40
C LEU A 54 2.88 -4.31 -0.51
N VAL A 55 3.23 -4.33 0.79
CA VAL A 55 2.64 -5.26 1.76
C VAL A 55 1.15 -5.00 1.91
N SER A 56 0.73 -3.74 1.97
CA SER A 56 -0.70 -3.37 2.04
C SER A 56 -1.47 -3.85 0.81
N ILE A 57 -0.91 -3.64 -0.39
CA ILE A 57 -1.47 -4.14 -1.65
C ILE A 57 -1.56 -5.67 -1.63
N ALA A 58 -0.52 -6.37 -1.17
CA ALA A 58 -0.50 -7.82 -1.10
C ALA A 58 -1.61 -8.36 -0.17
N VAL A 59 -1.85 -7.70 0.98
CA VAL A 59 -2.95 -8.05 1.89
C VAL A 59 -4.30 -7.85 1.20
N VAL A 60 -4.53 -6.71 0.56
CA VAL A 60 -5.80 -6.41 -0.15
C VAL A 60 -6.04 -7.42 -1.28
N VAL A 61 -5.01 -7.77 -2.05
CA VAL A 61 -5.06 -8.83 -3.07
C VAL A 61 -5.39 -10.18 -2.45
N GLY A 62 -4.78 -10.52 -1.31
CA GLY A 62 -5.06 -11.76 -0.58
C GLY A 62 -6.52 -11.86 -0.13
N VAL A 63 -7.09 -10.79 0.41
CA VAL A 63 -8.51 -10.71 0.76
C VAL A 63 -9.37 -10.95 -0.48
N TYR A 64 -9.06 -10.26 -1.58
CA TYR A 64 -9.81 -10.43 -2.83
C TYR A 64 -9.79 -11.87 -3.36
N LEU A 65 -8.60 -12.48 -3.44
CA LEU A 65 -8.43 -13.79 -4.06
C LEU A 65 -9.00 -14.91 -3.19
N PHE A 66 -8.75 -14.87 -1.88
CA PHE A 66 -9.02 -16.00 -0.97
C PHE A 66 -10.27 -15.79 -0.11
N VAL A 67 -10.52 -14.58 0.38
CA VAL A 67 -11.68 -14.29 1.24
C VAL A 67 -12.94 -14.05 0.41
N GLN A 68 -12.79 -13.41 -0.76
CA GLN A 68 -13.91 -13.10 -1.64
C GLN A 68 -14.09 -14.08 -2.81
N ASP A 69 -13.38 -15.21 -2.81
CA ASP A 69 -13.36 -16.18 -3.91
C ASP A 69 -13.03 -15.55 -5.29
N GLY A 70 -12.20 -14.49 -5.28
CA GLY A 70 -11.74 -13.83 -6.50
C GLY A 70 -10.86 -14.73 -7.37
N ILE A 71 -10.28 -15.80 -6.81
CA ILE A 71 -9.52 -16.78 -7.58
C ILE A 71 -10.40 -17.55 -8.57
N SER A 72 -11.60 -17.93 -8.14
CA SER A 72 -12.56 -18.66 -8.98
C SER A 72 -13.44 -17.70 -9.78
N ASN A 73 -13.79 -16.55 -9.18
CA ASN A 73 -14.76 -15.60 -9.73
C ASN A 73 -14.18 -14.17 -9.81
N PRO A 74 -13.14 -13.94 -10.63
CA PRO A 74 -12.39 -12.68 -10.64
C PRO A 74 -13.23 -11.47 -11.02
N TYR A 75 -14.28 -11.59 -11.84
CA TYR A 75 -15.13 -10.44 -12.20
C TYR A 75 -16.38 -10.30 -11.32
N ARG A 76 -16.70 -11.32 -10.51
CA ARG A 76 -17.91 -11.40 -9.68
C ARG A 76 -17.61 -12.07 -8.34
N PRO A 77 -16.71 -11.51 -7.52
CA PRO A 77 -16.35 -12.08 -6.24
C PRO A 77 -17.53 -12.03 -5.27
N VAL A 78 -17.45 -12.83 -4.20
CA VAL A 78 -18.39 -12.73 -3.08
C VAL A 78 -18.20 -11.36 -2.41
N ALA A 79 -19.20 -10.49 -2.54
CA ALA A 79 -19.12 -9.10 -2.06
C ALA A 79 -20.22 -8.71 -1.07
N ILE A 80 -21.36 -9.42 -1.06
CA ILE A 80 -22.52 -9.05 -0.22
C ILE A 80 -22.20 -9.09 1.29
N PRO A 81 -21.52 -10.12 1.82
CA PRO A 81 -21.18 -10.17 3.25
C PRO A 81 -20.11 -9.15 3.66
N PHE A 82 -19.33 -8.63 2.72
CA PHE A 82 -18.22 -7.73 3.00
C PHE A 82 -18.59 -6.25 2.84
N ARG A 83 -19.87 -5.94 2.70
CA ARG A 83 -20.38 -4.57 2.67
C ARG A 83 -20.81 -4.14 4.08
N SER A 84 -20.50 -2.90 4.44
CA SER A 84 -21.02 -2.29 5.65
C SER A 84 -22.49 -1.92 5.46
N TRP A 85 -23.42 -2.80 5.81
CA TRP A 85 -24.87 -2.51 5.68
C TRP A 85 -25.41 -1.68 6.84
N SER A 86 -24.78 -1.75 8.02
CA SER A 86 -25.12 -0.95 9.20
C SER A 86 -23.94 -0.92 10.17
N TYR A 87 -23.96 0.03 11.12
CA TYR A 87 -22.99 0.08 12.21
C TYR A 87 -23.03 -1.13 13.16
N PHE A 88 -24.15 -1.85 13.20
CA PHE A 88 -24.28 -3.07 14.01
C PHE A 88 -23.75 -4.31 13.30
N TYR A 89 -23.38 -4.19 12.02
CA TYR A 89 -22.80 -5.28 11.25
C TYR A 89 -21.26 -5.20 11.30
N ALA A 90 -20.71 -5.61 12.45
CA ALA A 90 -19.28 -5.51 12.75
C ALA A 90 -18.39 -6.20 11.72
N GLU A 91 -18.83 -7.32 11.15
CA GLU A 91 -18.10 -8.05 10.11
C GLU A 91 -17.98 -7.23 8.82
N GLY A 92 -19.09 -6.68 8.32
CA GLY A 92 -19.08 -5.82 7.14
C GLY A 92 -18.28 -4.54 7.38
N LEU A 93 -18.34 -3.99 8.58
CA LEU A 93 -17.53 -2.83 8.98
C LEU A 93 -16.03 -3.14 8.91
N PHE A 94 -15.60 -4.28 9.44
CA PHE A 94 -14.19 -4.69 9.40
C PHE A 94 -13.69 -4.92 7.97
N TRP A 95 -14.46 -5.61 7.14
CA TRP A 95 -14.02 -6.00 5.80
C TRP A 95 -14.24 -4.95 4.72
N ALA A 96 -15.18 -4.02 4.90
CA ALA A 96 -15.60 -3.08 3.85
C ALA A 96 -14.41 -2.36 3.19
N GLY A 97 -13.47 -1.86 3.99
CA GLY A 97 -12.30 -1.16 3.48
C GLY A 97 -11.30 -2.04 2.72
N LEU A 98 -11.33 -3.36 2.91
CA LEU A 98 -10.37 -4.30 2.32
C LEU A 98 -10.96 -5.11 1.15
N ALA A 99 -12.28 -5.25 1.11
CA ALA A 99 -13.00 -6.02 0.12
C ALA A 99 -13.34 -5.17 -1.13
N HIS A 100 -13.58 -5.83 -2.26
CA HIS A 100 -13.92 -5.18 -3.53
C HIS A 100 -15.09 -5.88 -4.23
N SER A 101 -15.82 -5.12 -5.07
CA SER A 101 -17.00 -5.62 -5.79
C SER A 101 -16.67 -6.31 -7.12
N GLY A 102 -15.41 -6.27 -7.58
CA GLY A 102 -14.96 -6.88 -8.82
C GLY A 102 -13.55 -6.43 -9.22
N LEU A 103 -12.97 -7.08 -10.24
CA LEU A 103 -11.57 -6.89 -10.62
C LEU A 103 -11.26 -5.44 -11.02
N GLY A 104 -12.15 -4.79 -11.78
CA GLY A 104 -11.94 -3.39 -12.18
C GLY A 104 -11.95 -2.43 -11.00
N HIS A 105 -12.76 -2.72 -9.97
CA HIS A 105 -12.79 -1.94 -8.74
C HIS A 105 -11.49 -2.14 -7.95
N LEU A 106 -11.02 -3.39 -7.83
CA LEU A 106 -9.73 -3.72 -7.22
C LEU A 106 -8.57 -3.03 -7.94
N THR A 107 -8.40 -3.25 -9.24
CA THR A 107 -7.25 -2.74 -9.98
C THR A 107 -7.19 -1.21 -9.96
N GLY A 108 -8.33 -0.53 -10.10
CA GLY A 108 -8.39 0.94 -9.98
C GLY A 108 -7.89 1.44 -8.62
N ASN A 109 -8.26 0.77 -7.53
CA ASN A 109 -7.78 1.09 -6.18
C ASN A 109 -6.29 0.78 -6.04
N LEU A 110 -5.83 -0.38 -6.50
CA LEU A 110 -4.43 -0.79 -6.37
C LEU A 110 -3.47 0.09 -7.18
N PHE A 111 -3.85 0.49 -8.40
CA PHE A 111 -3.03 1.43 -9.18
C PHE A 111 -2.89 2.78 -8.48
N SER A 112 -3.99 3.31 -7.96
CA SER A 112 -3.96 4.57 -7.23
C SER A 112 -3.19 4.44 -5.91
N ALA A 113 -3.40 3.35 -5.16
CA ALA A 113 -2.68 3.04 -3.93
C ALA A 113 -1.18 2.88 -4.16
N LEU A 114 -0.76 2.26 -5.27
CA LEU A 114 0.65 2.12 -5.60
C LEU A 114 1.30 3.49 -5.82
N VAL A 115 0.64 4.38 -6.56
CA VAL A 115 1.16 5.72 -6.83
C VAL A 115 1.14 6.58 -5.56
N ALA A 116 -0.03 6.75 -4.95
CA ALA A 116 -0.22 7.61 -3.78
C ALA A 116 0.56 7.08 -2.58
N GLY A 117 0.51 5.78 -2.33
CA GLY A 117 1.25 5.10 -1.26
C GLY A 117 2.75 5.27 -1.41
N SER A 118 3.30 5.11 -2.62
CA SER A 118 4.73 5.34 -2.85
C SER A 118 5.12 6.79 -2.56
N ILE A 119 4.31 7.78 -2.95
CA ILE A 119 4.58 9.20 -2.68
C ILE A 119 4.51 9.48 -1.17
N ALA A 120 3.45 9.02 -0.50
CA ALA A 120 3.25 9.21 0.93
C ALA A 120 4.35 8.53 1.77
N GLU A 121 4.71 7.30 1.42
CA GLU A 121 5.77 6.53 2.09
C GLU A 121 7.14 7.14 1.83
N TYR A 122 7.37 7.75 0.66
CA TYR A 122 8.60 8.51 0.39
C TYR A 122 8.70 9.74 1.29
N ALA A 123 7.58 10.46 1.46
CA ALA A 123 7.51 11.62 2.35
C ALA A 123 7.75 11.25 3.82
N TYR A 124 7.21 10.11 4.26
CA TYR A 124 7.38 9.59 5.64
C TYR A 124 8.77 8.97 5.89
N GLY A 125 9.31 8.25 4.91
CA GLY A 125 10.57 7.49 4.96
C GLY A 125 10.56 6.30 5.93
N HIS A 126 11.50 5.37 5.78
CA HIS A 126 11.76 4.21 6.66
C HIS A 126 13.01 4.38 7.52
N ALA A 127 14.01 5.11 7.04
CA ALA A 127 15.19 5.45 7.84
C ALA A 127 15.01 6.82 8.51
N PRO A 128 15.35 6.98 9.80
CA PRO A 128 15.68 8.30 10.32
C PRO A 128 17.00 8.72 9.69
N GLY A 129 16.94 9.62 8.70
CA GLY A 129 18.12 10.10 7.99
C GLY A 129 19.12 10.72 8.97
N GLY A 130 20.43 10.64 8.69
CA GLY A 130 21.45 11.22 9.57
C GLY A 130 21.29 12.74 9.82
N ARG A 131 20.58 13.46 8.94
CA ARG A 131 20.15 14.85 9.15
C ARG A 131 19.04 14.97 10.18
N ASP A 132 18.07 14.06 10.16
CA ASP A 132 16.99 14.01 11.14
C ASP A 132 17.50 13.51 12.49
N ARG A 133 18.51 12.63 12.53
CA ARG A 133 19.20 12.28 13.79
C ARG A 133 19.97 13.47 14.38
N ARG A 134 20.67 14.27 13.56
CA ARG A 134 21.35 15.48 14.04
C ARG A 134 20.37 16.55 14.50
N ARG A 135 19.23 16.70 13.79
CA ARG A 135 18.16 17.63 14.16
C ARG A 135 17.41 17.17 15.41
N ALA A 136 17.07 15.89 15.49
CA ALA A 136 16.46 15.27 16.65
C ALA A 136 17.41 15.23 17.85
N ALA A 137 18.72 15.01 17.66
CA ALA A 137 19.72 15.16 18.73
C ALA A 137 19.82 16.62 19.19
N SER A 138 19.84 17.59 18.26
CA SER A 138 19.84 19.02 18.63
C SER A 138 18.53 19.47 19.29
N ILE A 139 17.41 18.79 19.03
CA ILE A 139 16.12 19.06 19.67
C ILE A 139 16.01 18.28 20.99
N ALA A 140 16.51 17.05 21.07
CA ALA A 140 16.56 16.23 22.27
C ALA A 140 17.50 16.81 23.31
N ASP A 141 18.65 17.36 22.94
CA ASP A 141 19.52 18.14 23.83
C ASP A 141 18.79 19.36 24.42
N ASN A 142 17.77 19.89 23.74
CA ASN A 142 16.89 20.95 24.24
C ASN A 142 15.66 20.43 24.99
N LEU A 143 15.38 19.12 24.96
CA LEU A 143 14.17 18.47 25.49
C LEU A 143 14.47 17.33 26.47
N LEU A 144 15.68 17.21 27.01
CA LEU A 144 16.03 16.21 28.03
C LEU A 144 15.20 16.33 29.33
N ASP A 145 14.28 17.29 29.44
CA ASP A 145 13.22 17.37 30.47
C ASP A 145 11.89 16.68 30.09
N ALA A 146 11.68 16.28 28.84
CA ALA A 146 10.41 15.72 28.34
C ALA A 146 10.57 14.25 27.89
N SER A 147 11.04 13.41 28.81
CA SER A 147 10.61 12.01 28.98
C SER A 147 10.02 11.26 27.76
N ALA A 148 10.86 10.42 27.14
CA ALA A 148 10.51 9.06 26.73
C ALA A 148 9.31 8.84 25.77
N ARG A 149 9.34 9.39 24.55
CA ARG A 149 8.32 9.07 23.51
C ARG A 149 8.78 8.33 22.26
N ASP A 150 10.06 8.01 22.10
CA ASP A 150 10.53 7.23 20.96
C ASP A 150 10.88 5.81 21.40
N GLY A 151 9.87 4.94 21.45
CA GLY A 151 10.08 3.53 21.76
C GLY A 151 10.99 2.84 20.72
N PRO A 152 11.85 1.89 21.12
CA PRO A 152 12.84 1.21 20.26
C PRO A 152 12.26 0.46 19.05
N LEU A 153 10.94 0.29 18.95
CA LEU A 153 10.27 -0.35 17.83
C LEU A 153 10.12 0.57 16.60
N VAL A 154 10.02 1.88 16.79
CA VAL A 154 9.83 2.85 15.69
C VAL A 154 11.17 3.24 15.04
N SER A 155 12.30 2.95 15.68
CA SER A 155 13.64 3.25 15.13
C SER A 155 14.13 2.22 14.11
N ASN A 156 13.54 1.02 14.09
CA ASN A 156 13.93 -0.05 13.17
C ASN A 156 13.26 0.14 11.78
N PRO A 157 14.04 0.33 10.70
CA PRO A 157 13.49 0.55 9.36
C PRO A 157 12.67 -0.64 8.85
N TYR A 158 12.95 -1.88 9.28
CA TYR A 158 12.16 -3.05 8.93
C TYR A 158 10.79 -3.02 9.60
N VAL A 159 10.72 -2.68 10.89
CA VAL A 159 9.45 -2.57 11.61
C VAL A 159 8.60 -1.45 11.01
N ARG A 160 9.21 -0.32 10.67
CA ARG A 160 8.48 0.76 9.97
C ARG A 160 7.91 0.30 8.63
N ALA A 161 8.77 -0.32 7.81
CA ALA A 161 8.44 -0.76 6.46
C ALA A 161 7.38 -1.87 6.41
N PHE A 162 7.48 -2.87 7.30
CA PHE A 162 6.65 -4.08 7.22
C PHE A 162 5.51 -4.12 8.24
N VAL A 163 5.50 -3.23 9.25
CA VAL A 163 4.48 -3.23 10.31
C VAL A 163 3.80 -1.87 10.44
N VAL A 164 4.57 -0.78 10.65
CA VAL A 164 3.97 0.53 10.94
C VAL A 164 3.23 1.10 9.74
N VAL A 165 3.90 1.18 8.58
CA VAL A 165 3.28 1.75 7.36
C VAL A 165 2.10 0.88 6.89
N PRO A 166 2.24 -0.46 6.73
CA PRO A 166 1.09 -1.30 6.40
C PRO A 166 -0.02 -1.24 7.44
N GLY A 167 0.32 -1.24 8.72
CA GLY A 167 -0.64 -1.17 9.81
C GLY A 167 -1.43 0.14 9.79
N ALA A 168 -0.78 1.26 9.48
CA ALA A 168 -1.45 2.56 9.33
C ALA A 168 -2.40 2.56 8.14
N ILE A 169 -1.96 2.06 6.98
CA ILE A 169 -2.77 2.01 5.75
C ILE A 169 -3.99 1.10 5.92
N LEU A 170 -3.76 -0.15 6.35
CA LEU A 170 -4.82 -1.15 6.52
C LEU A 170 -5.73 -0.78 7.70
N GLY A 171 -5.16 -0.27 8.79
CA GLY A 171 -5.91 0.23 9.93
C GLY A 171 -6.81 1.40 9.55
N PHE A 172 -6.30 2.35 8.75
CA PHE A 172 -7.13 3.44 8.23
C PHE A 172 -8.25 2.91 7.32
N ALA A 173 -7.96 1.97 6.43
CA ALA A 173 -8.98 1.35 5.57
C ALA A 173 -10.13 0.75 6.43
N VAL A 174 -9.79 0.00 7.48
CA VAL A 174 -10.76 -0.58 8.40
C VAL A 174 -11.51 0.49 9.20
N LEU A 175 -10.81 1.44 9.81
CA LEU A 175 -11.41 2.48 10.66
C LEU A 175 -12.30 3.44 9.87
N SER A 176 -11.93 3.73 8.62
CA SER A 176 -12.69 4.65 7.75
C SER A 176 -14.10 4.15 7.43
N SER A 177 -14.33 2.83 7.53
CA SER A 177 -15.66 2.23 7.35
C SER A 177 -16.69 2.75 8.36
N LEU A 178 -16.25 3.22 9.54
CA LEU A 178 -17.09 3.85 10.56
C LEU A 178 -17.73 5.16 10.08
N PHE A 179 -17.16 5.78 9.07
CA PHE A 179 -17.64 7.05 8.52
C PHE A 179 -18.39 6.87 7.20
N ALA A 180 -18.51 5.63 6.72
CA ALA A 180 -19.14 5.31 5.45
C ALA A 180 -20.57 4.80 5.68
N LEU A 181 -21.56 5.70 5.57
CA LEU A 181 -22.98 5.37 5.68
C LEU A 181 -23.50 4.70 4.39
N GLY A 182 -24.04 3.49 4.52
CA GLY A 182 -24.59 2.71 3.40
C GLY A 182 -23.67 1.58 2.93
N PRO A 183 -24.08 0.78 1.93
CA PRO A 183 -23.40 -0.47 1.52
C PRO A 183 -22.03 -0.21 0.87
N VAL A 184 -21.06 0.17 1.69
CA VAL A 184 -19.72 0.57 1.29
C VAL A 184 -18.82 -0.66 1.25
N ILE A 185 -17.98 -0.69 0.24
CA ILE A 185 -16.94 -1.68 -0.02
C ILE A 185 -15.88 -1.00 -0.86
N GLY A 186 -14.60 -1.26 -0.61
CA GLY A 186 -13.48 -0.74 -1.37
C GLY A 186 -12.42 -0.03 -0.53
N PHE A 187 -11.21 0.00 -1.06
CA PHE A 187 -10.02 0.58 -0.41
C PHE A 187 -9.84 2.08 -0.68
N SER A 188 -10.82 2.73 -1.30
CA SER A 188 -10.68 4.06 -1.88
C SER A 188 -10.51 5.15 -0.82
N THR A 189 -11.09 4.97 0.37
CA THR A 189 -10.89 5.88 1.50
C THR A 189 -9.43 5.92 1.94
N ALA A 190 -8.76 4.76 2.00
CA ALA A 190 -7.33 4.69 2.28
C ALA A 190 -6.51 5.34 1.15
N VAL A 191 -6.91 5.13 -0.12
CA VAL A 191 -6.28 5.80 -1.26
C VAL A 191 -6.38 7.32 -1.15
N PHE A 192 -7.57 7.86 -0.82
CA PHE A 192 -7.74 9.30 -0.64
C PHE A 192 -6.88 9.84 0.51
N ALA A 193 -6.79 9.11 1.62
CA ALA A 193 -5.93 9.50 2.74
C ALA A 193 -4.43 9.50 2.37
N LEU A 194 -4.01 8.65 1.43
CA LEU A 194 -2.63 8.65 0.92
C LEU A 194 -2.33 9.85 0.02
N TRP A 195 -3.34 10.51 -0.55
CA TRP A 195 -3.16 11.73 -1.35
C TRP A 195 -3.03 13.01 -0.50
N GLY A 196 -3.59 13.03 0.72
CA GLY A 196 -3.58 14.19 1.62
C GLY A 196 -4.99 14.63 2.00
#